data_AF-A0A1B6E7L6-F1
#
_entry.id   AF-A0A1B6E7L6-F1
#
_cell.length_a   1.000
_cell.length_b   1.000
_cell.length_c   1.000
_cell.angle_alpha   90.00
_cell.angle_beta   90.00
_cell.angle_gamma   90.00
#
_symmetry.space_group_name_H-M   'P 1'
#
loop_
_entity.id
_entity.type
_entity.pdbx_description
1 polymer ?
#
loop_
_entity_poly.entity_id
_entity_poly.type
_entity_poly.pdbx_seq_one_letter_code
_entity_poly.pdbx_strand_id
1 'polypeptide(L)'
;LVTMLLVVTRFYVLAFNIEEEWAIYLGAIVMGFSAAILWTAEGKYLILNSTPETTSRNLGIFWFFYSSSEFYGNLVMYFQLEGKKLLDRETRRLLVYAMTFISLFALFLFLFLRPIKKENLNQNFQLESGPIDAFKKTWSIFTSRDIRVLSITFCYTGLAQAFAFGVYSPSIGFTLKFGNNAKQLVALSGIFLGAGEMICGGLQILLSSRFRQHKYGRLWIILLGFFLQIVAFICV
;
A
#
# COMPACT_ATOMS: atom_id res chain seq x y z
N LEU A 1 13.54 1.66 -13.93
CA LEU A 1 12.35 0.77 -13.79
C LEU A 1 11.34 1.34 -12.78
N VAL A 2 11.69 1.51 -11.50
CA VAL A 2 10.79 2.08 -10.47
C VAL A 2 10.26 3.47 -10.84
N THR A 3 11.13 4.37 -11.31
CA THR A 3 10.79 5.71 -11.80
C THR A 3 9.82 5.66 -13.00
N MET A 4 9.99 4.69 -13.89
CA MET A 4 9.11 4.48 -15.06
C MET A 4 7.74 3.94 -14.62
N LEU A 5 7.70 3.00 -13.67
CA LEU A 5 6.46 2.44 -13.13
C LEU A 5 5.64 3.49 -12.37
N LEU A 6 6.30 4.38 -11.63
CA LEU A 6 5.63 5.49 -10.97
C LEU A 6 4.95 6.43 -11.96
N VAL A 7 5.58 6.74 -13.09
CA VAL A 7 4.99 7.52 -14.18
C VAL A 7 3.79 6.79 -14.79
N VAL A 8 3.91 5.48 -14.98
CA VAL A 8 2.86 4.62 -15.57
C VAL A 8 1.64 4.50 -14.64
N THR A 9 1.82 4.42 -13.32
CA THR A 9 0.72 4.48 -12.33
C THR A 9 -0.05 5.82 -12.40
N ARG A 10 0.56 6.91 -12.87
CA ARG A 10 -0.11 8.22 -13.04
C ARG A 10 -0.93 8.34 -14.31
N PHE A 11 -0.73 7.45 -15.27
CA PHE A 11 -1.56 7.37 -16.47
C PHE A 11 -3.04 7.17 -16.11
N TYR A 12 -3.33 6.40 -15.05
CA TYR A 12 -4.69 6.21 -14.55
C TYR A 12 -5.33 7.50 -14.02
N VAL A 13 -4.59 8.31 -13.25
CA VAL A 13 -5.08 9.60 -12.73
C VAL A 13 -5.34 10.59 -13.87
N LEU A 14 -4.48 10.57 -14.90
CA LEU A 14 -4.65 11.40 -16.08
C LEU A 14 -5.78 10.90 -17.00
N ALA A 15 -6.07 9.61 -17.03
CA ALA A 15 -7.21 9.04 -17.77
C ALA A 15 -8.55 9.61 -17.28
N PHE A 16 -8.67 9.98 -15.99
CA PHE A 16 -9.84 10.68 -15.47
C PHE A 16 -10.06 12.09 -16.04
N ASN A 17 -9.05 12.70 -16.68
CA ASN A 17 -9.25 13.96 -17.41
C ASN A 17 -9.87 13.75 -18.80
N ILE A 18 -9.71 12.55 -19.37
CA ILE A 18 -10.24 12.19 -20.70
C ILE A 18 -11.72 11.81 -20.59
N GLU A 19 -12.16 11.32 -19.42
CA GLU A 19 -13.56 10.98 -19.10
C GLU A 19 -14.15 9.88 -20.03
N GLU A 20 -13.31 9.19 -20.81
CA GLU A 20 -13.68 8.09 -21.71
C GLU A 20 -13.49 6.72 -21.05
N GLU A 21 -14.46 5.82 -21.25
CA GLU A 21 -14.48 4.49 -20.61
C GLU A 21 -13.24 3.66 -20.96
N TRP A 22 -12.87 3.61 -22.24
CA TRP A 22 -11.71 2.83 -22.71
C TRP A 22 -10.40 3.32 -22.08
N ALA A 23 -10.26 4.63 -21.85
CA ALA A 23 -9.06 5.22 -21.26
C ALA A 23 -8.94 4.87 -19.77
N ILE A 24 -10.07 4.85 -19.05
CA ILE A 24 -10.13 4.45 -17.64
C ILE A 24 -9.81 2.96 -17.48
N TYR A 25 -10.38 2.10 -18.32
CA TYR A 25 -10.09 0.65 -18.29
C TYR A 25 -8.64 0.34 -18.64
N LEU A 26 -8.11 0.97 -19.69
CA LEU A 26 -6.70 0.82 -20.06
C LEU A 26 -5.78 1.30 -18.94
N GLY A 27 -6.08 2.46 -18.35
CA GLY A 27 -5.34 3.00 -17.21
C GLY A 27 -5.37 2.07 -16.00
N ALA A 28 -6.50 1.40 -15.72
CA ALA A 28 -6.62 0.46 -14.62
C ALA A 28 -5.75 -0.80 -14.81
N ILE A 29 -5.72 -1.37 -16.03
CA ILE A 29 -4.86 -2.52 -16.37
C ILE A 29 -3.39 -2.15 -16.14
N VAL A 30 -2.99 -1.01 -16.71
CA VAL A 30 -1.62 -0.49 -16.64
C VAL A 30 -1.20 -0.21 -15.20
N MET A 31 -2.11 0.35 -14.39
CA MET A 31 -1.90 0.59 -12.96
C MET A 31 -1.72 -0.71 -12.18
N GLY A 32 -2.54 -1.75 -12.45
CA GLY A 32 -2.44 -3.05 -11.78
C GLY A 32 -1.08 -3.72 -11.99
N PHE A 33 -0.60 -3.78 -13.25
CA PHE A 33 0.73 -4.31 -13.55
C PHE A 33 1.83 -3.48 -12.90
N SER A 34 1.71 -2.16 -12.93
CA SER A 34 2.74 -1.27 -12.38
C SER A 34 2.84 -1.37 -10.86
N ALA A 35 1.69 -1.44 -10.18
CA ALA A 35 1.60 -1.61 -8.74
C ALA A 35 2.22 -2.93 -8.29
N ALA A 36 1.95 -4.04 -8.99
CA ALA A 36 2.52 -5.35 -8.66
C ALA A 36 4.05 -5.35 -8.71
N ILE A 37 4.64 -4.73 -9.74
CA ILE A 37 6.10 -4.62 -9.87
C ILE A 37 6.66 -3.65 -8.83
N LEU A 38 6.00 -2.50 -8.61
CA LEU A 38 6.45 -1.49 -7.66
C LEU A 38 6.54 -2.04 -6.24
N TRP A 39 5.46 -2.65 -5.73
CA TRP A 39 5.43 -3.24 -4.39
C TRP A 39 6.49 -4.33 -4.20
N THR A 40 6.67 -5.18 -5.21
CA THR A 40 7.71 -6.22 -5.19
C THR A 40 9.12 -5.62 -5.13
N ALA A 41 9.37 -4.57 -5.92
CA ALA A 41 10.65 -3.88 -5.97
C ALA A 41 10.94 -3.10 -4.69
N GLU A 42 9.95 -2.41 -4.11
CA GLU A 42 10.06 -1.64 -2.87
C GLU A 42 10.36 -2.56 -1.68
N GLY A 43 9.61 -3.66 -1.53
CA GLY A 43 9.86 -4.65 -0.48
C GLY A 43 11.28 -5.22 -0.57
N LYS A 44 11.72 -5.59 -1.79
CA LYS A 44 13.09 -6.06 -2.04
C LYS A 44 14.13 -4.99 -1.70
N TYR A 45 13.91 -3.74 -2.12
CA TYR A 45 14.82 -2.63 -1.86
C TYR A 45 15.00 -2.37 -0.35
N LEU A 46 13.92 -2.39 0.42
CA LEU A 46 13.97 -2.20 1.87
C LEU A 46 14.72 -3.33 2.57
N ILE A 47 14.50 -4.58 2.16
CA ILE A 47 15.21 -5.74 2.70
C ILE A 47 16.72 -5.66 2.39
N LEU A 48 17.09 -5.35 1.13
CA LEU A 48 18.50 -5.30 0.71
C LEU A 48 19.29 -4.11 1.28
N ASN A 49 18.60 -3.05 1.71
CA ASN A 49 19.20 -1.90 2.40
C ASN A 49 19.10 -1.98 3.93
N SER A 50 18.54 -3.06 4.47
CA SER A 50 18.42 -3.31 5.91
C SER A 50 19.31 -4.46 6.35
N THR A 51 19.58 -4.52 7.65
CA THR A 51 20.20 -5.69 8.30
C THR A 51 19.13 -6.51 9.02
N PRO A 52 19.34 -7.80 9.32
CA PRO A 52 18.38 -8.62 10.07
C PRO A 52 17.91 -7.99 11.39
N GLU A 53 18.76 -7.16 12.02
CA GLU A 53 18.48 -6.40 13.24
C GLU A 53 17.52 -5.24 13.00
N THR A 54 17.58 -4.61 11.83
CA THR A 54 16.94 -3.33 11.52
C THR A 54 15.76 -3.44 10.55
N THR A 55 15.61 -4.56 9.82
CA THR A 55 14.55 -4.77 8.83
C THR A 55 13.15 -4.51 9.39
N SER A 56 12.84 -5.04 10.58
CA SER A 56 11.52 -4.85 11.20
C SER A 56 11.24 -3.38 11.53
N ARG A 57 12.25 -2.64 11.99
CA ARG A 57 12.13 -1.21 12.31
C ARG A 57 11.99 -0.38 11.05
N ASN A 58 12.83 -0.63 10.04
CA ASN A 58 12.82 0.11 8.78
C ASN A 58 11.52 -0.12 8.00
N LEU A 59 10.97 -1.34 8.01
CA LEU A 59 9.63 -1.61 7.49
C LEU A 59 8.55 -0.85 8.26
N GLY A 60 8.64 -0.80 9.60
CA GLY A 60 7.72 0.00 10.42
C GLY A 60 7.77 1.50 10.07
N ILE A 61 8.97 2.07 9.85
CA ILE A 61 9.14 3.46 9.40
C ILE A 61 8.46 3.66 8.04
N PHE A 62 8.69 2.75 7.09
CA PHE A 62 8.04 2.81 5.78
C PHE A 62 6.52 2.81 5.91
N TRP A 63 5.95 1.85 6.65
CA TRP A 63 4.50 1.75 6.85
C TRP A 63 3.91 2.96 7.57
N PHE A 64 4.60 3.50 8.58
CA PHE A 64 4.17 4.73 9.25
C PHE A 64 4.00 5.89 8.27
N PHE A 65 5.01 6.14 7.43
CA PHE A 65 4.94 7.22 6.44
C PHE A 65 3.96 6.91 5.30
N TYR A 66 3.91 5.67 4.84
CA TYR A 66 2.96 5.23 3.82
C TYR A 66 1.52 5.50 4.28
N SER A 67 1.15 5.02 5.46
CA SER A 67 -0.20 5.19 6.02
C SER A 67 -0.52 6.63 6.42
N SER A 68 0.49 7.46 6.72
CA SER A 68 0.26 8.89 6.94
C SER A 68 -0.34 9.58 5.70
N SER A 69 0.01 9.13 4.50
CA SER A 69 -0.54 9.69 3.26
C SER A 69 -2.05 9.43 3.12
N GLU A 70 -2.52 8.28 3.60
CA GLU A 70 -3.94 7.94 3.64
C GLU A 70 -4.69 8.79 4.67
N PHE A 71 -4.11 8.99 5.85
CA PHE A 71 -4.68 9.87 6.87
C PHE A 71 -4.84 11.30 6.36
N TYR A 72 -3.76 11.94 5.89
CA TYR A 72 -3.80 13.33 5.45
C TYR A 72 -4.60 13.51 4.16
N GLY A 73 -4.54 12.55 3.23
CA GLY A 73 -5.33 12.58 2.00
C GLY A 73 -6.83 12.57 2.29
N ASN A 74 -7.28 11.70 3.19
CA ASN A 74 -8.68 11.66 3.60
C ASN A 74 -9.09 12.86 4.47
N LEU A 75 -8.17 13.44 5.25
CA LEU A 75 -8.42 14.67 6.00
C LEU A 75 -8.74 15.85 5.08
N VAL A 76 -7.97 16.04 4.00
CA VAL A 76 -8.26 17.07 2.99
C VAL A 76 -9.61 16.80 2.31
N MET A 77 -9.88 15.54 1.95
CA MET A 77 -11.15 15.16 1.35
C MET A 77 -12.35 15.39 2.27
N TYR A 78 -12.20 15.18 3.57
CA TYR A 78 -13.28 15.40 4.55
C TYR A 78 -13.79 16.84 4.53
N PHE A 79 -12.87 17.81 4.56
CA PHE A 79 -13.22 19.23 4.48
C PHE A 79 -13.71 19.62 3.07
N GLN A 80 -13.11 19.08 2.01
CA GLN A 80 -13.50 19.42 0.64
C GLN A 80 -14.87 18.86 0.24
N LEU A 81 -15.30 17.77 0.88
CA LEU A 81 -16.61 17.14 0.68
C LEU A 81 -17.70 17.71 1.58
N GLU A 82 -17.38 18.65 2.47
CA GLU A 82 -18.36 19.27 3.36
C GLU A 82 -19.47 19.99 2.57
N GLY A 83 -20.72 19.59 2.80
CA GLY A 83 -21.88 20.14 2.11
C GLY A 83 -22.02 19.79 0.62
N LYS A 84 -21.09 19.04 0.03
CA LYS A 84 -21.13 18.68 -1.41
C LYS A 84 -21.69 17.28 -1.64
N LYS A 85 -22.76 17.19 -2.46
CA LYS A 85 -23.33 15.90 -2.91
C LYS A 85 -22.54 15.26 -4.07
N LEU A 86 -21.90 16.09 -4.89
CA LEU A 86 -21.07 15.69 -6.03
C LEU A 86 -19.78 16.49 -6.02
N LEU A 87 -18.67 15.85 -6.40
CA LEU A 87 -17.41 16.53 -6.66
C LEU A 87 -17.57 17.38 -7.92
N ASP A 88 -17.47 18.69 -7.76
CA ASP A 88 -17.44 19.63 -8.88
C ASP A 88 -16.18 19.44 -9.72
N ARG A 89 -16.31 19.79 -11.02
CA ARG A 89 -15.24 19.58 -12.00
C ARG A 89 -13.97 20.36 -11.65
N GLU A 90 -14.10 21.54 -11.06
CA GLU A 90 -12.98 22.38 -10.63
C GLU A 90 -12.22 21.74 -9.49
N THR A 91 -12.91 21.33 -8.42
CA THR A 91 -12.31 20.58 -7.30
C THR A 91 -11.63 19.29 -7.78
N ARG A 92 -12.27 18.53 -8.68
CA ARG A 92 -11.68 17.30 -9.24
C ARG A 92 -10.38 17.59 -9.98
N ARG A 93 -10.35 18.61 -10.85
CA ARG A 93 -9.13 19.00 -11.57
C ARG A 93 -8.04 19.49 -10.63
N LEU A 94 -8.40 20.29 -9.62
CA LEU A 94 -7.46 20.76 -8.60
C LEU A 94 -6.79 19.57 -7.89
N LEU A 95 -7.57 18.58 -7.45
CA LEU A 95 -7.06 17.36 -6.82
C LEU A 95 -6.13 16.58 -7.76
N VAL A 96 -6.56 16.37 -9.01
CA VAL A 96 -5.75 15.68 -10.03
C VAL A 96 -4.42 16.38 -10.27
N TYR A 97 -4.41 17.70 -10.40
CA TYR A 97 -3.18 18.47 -10.59
C TYR A 97 -2.28 18.48 -9.36
N ALA A 98 -2.85 18.65 -8.16
CA ALA A 98 -2.09 18.57 -6.90
C ALA A 98 -1.43 17.21 -6.72
N MET A 99 -2.17 16.11 -6.96
CA MET A 99 -1.63 14.75 -6.90
C MET A 99 -0.55 14.52 -7.96
N THR A 100 -0.71 15.08 -9.17
CA THR A 100 0.28 15.01 -10.23
C THR A 100 1.57 15.72 -9.82
N PHE A 101 1.48 16.93 -9.28
CA PHE A 101 2.63 17.70 -8.80
C PHE A 101 3.38 16.97 -7.68
N ILE A 102 2.67 16.51 -6.64
CA ILE A 102 3.27 15.73 -5.54
C ILE A 102 3.94 14.46 -6.08
N SER A 103 3.35 13.81 -7.08
CA SER A 103 3.92 12.61 -7.70
C SER A 103 5.20 12.89 -8.48
N LEU A 104 5.28 14.01 -9.22
CA LEU A 104 6.50 14.44 -9.91
C LEU A 104 7.60 14.81 -8.91
N PHE A 105 7.23 15.45 -7.81
CA PHE A 105 8.17 15.74 -6.75
C PHE A 105 8.70 14.46 -6.07
N ALA A 106 7.82 13.49 -5.80
CA ALA A 106 8.24 12.18 -5.31
C ALA A 106 9.20 11.51 -6.31
N LEU A 107 8.89 11.51 -7.61
CA LEU A 107 9.77 10.99 -8.66
C LEU A 107 11.19 11.59 -8.59
N PHE A 108 11.26 12.91 -8.38
CA PHE A 108 12.51 13.62 -8.19
C PHE A 108 13.25 13.13 -6.93
N LEU A 109 12.56 12.98 -5.80
CA LEU A 109 13.15 12.43 -4.56
C LEU A 109 13.67 10.99 -4.74
N PHE A 110 12.98 10.16 -5.53
CA PHE A 110 13.41 8.79 -5.82
C PHE A 110 14.77 8.73 -6.53
N LEU A 111 15.20 9.79 -7.22
CA LEU A 111 16.54 9.87 -7.83
C LEU A 111 17.66 9.91 -6.79
N PHE A 112 17.35 10.33 -5.56
CA PHE A 112 18.29 10.43 -4.45
C PHE A 112 18.24 9.22 -3.50
N LEU A 113 17.52 8.16 -3.87
CA LEU A 113 17.51 6.93 -3.08
C LEU A 113 18.89 6.31 -3.00
N ARG A 114 19.20 5.77 -1.82
CA ARG A 114 20.47 5.10 -1.56
C ARG A 114 20.62 3.90 -2.50
N PRO A 115 21.74 3.77 -3.24
CA PRO A 115 21.98 2.60 -4.04
C PRO A 115 22.18 1.36 -3.15
N ILE A 116 21.68 0.22 -3.62
CA ILE A 116 21.89 -1.07 -2.94
C ILE A 116 23.39 -1.42 -2.99
N LYS A 117 23.97 -1.77 -1.84
CA LYS A 117 25.38 -2.20 -1.76
C LYS A 117 25.62 -3.48 -2.57
N LYS A 118 26.68 -3.51 -3.39
CA LYS A 118 27.05 -4.67 -4.23
C LYS A 118 27.28 -5.97 -3.45
N GLU A 119 27.81 -5.88 -2.22
CA GLU A 119 27.96 -7.05 -1.34
C GLU A 119 26.61 -7.70 -1.00
N ASN A 120 25.59 -6.90 -0.70
CA ASN A 120 24.24 -7.40 -0.39
C ASN A 120 23.57 -8.01 -1.63
N LEU A 121 23.93 -7.55 -2.83
CA LEU A 121 23.47 -8.16 -4.09
C LEU A 121 24.10 -9.54 -4.27
N ASN A 122 25.41 -9.66 -4.11
CA ASN A 122 26.15 -10.91 -4.33
C ASN A 122 25.89 -11.98 -3.26
N GLN A 123 25.65 -11.59 -2.00
CA GLN A 123 25.34 -12.54 -0.92
C GLN A 123 23.92 -13.11 -1.02
N ASN A 124 22.94 -12.30 -1.45
CA ASN A 124 21.54 -12.74 -1.54
C ASN A 124 21.19 -13.33 -2.91
N PHE A 125 21.98 -13.02 -3.95
CA PHE A 125 21.79 -13.53 -5.30
C PHE A 125 23.14 -14.03 -5.83
N GLN A 126 23.27 -15.35 -5.97
CA GLN A 126 24.09 -15.89 -7.06
C GLN A 126 23.53 -15.26 -8.33
N LEU A 127 24.32 -14.45 -9.03
CA LEU A 127 23.94 -13.75 -10.26
C LEU A 127 23.22 -14.74 -11.18
N GLU A 128 21.91 -14.61 -11.28
CA GLU A 128 21.08 -15.56 -12.02
C GLU A 128 21.40 -15.45 -13.50
N SER A 129 21.67 -16.60 -14.13
CA SER A 129 22.18 -16.72 -15.50
C SER A 129 21.22 -16.18 -16.57
N GLY A 130 19.95 -15.91 -16.23
CA GLY A 130 18.98 -15.24 -17.10
C GLY A 130 17.54 -15.18 -16.54
N PRO A 131 16.61 -14.49 -17.24
CA PRO A 131 15.22 -14.32 -16.80
C PRO A 131 14.43 -15.62 -16.64
N ILE A 132 14.72 -16.62 -17.47
CA ILE A 132 14.05 -17.93 -17.42
C ILE A 132 14.45 -18.70 -16.16
N ASP A 133 15.73 -18.64 -15.79
CA ASP A 133 16.22 -19.31 -14.58
C ASP A 133 15.69 -18.63 -13.33
N ALA A 134 15.59 -17.30 -13.34
CA ALA A 134 14.89 -16.53 -12.31
C ALA A 134 13.45 -16.99 -12.15
N PHE A 135 12.70 -17.11 -13.26
CA PHE A 135 11.32 -17.57 -13.24
C PHE A 135 11.18 -19.01 -12.71
N LYS A 136 12.02 -19.94 -13.18
CA LYS A 136 12.03 -21.33 -12.70
C LYS A 136 12.29 -21.41 -11.20
N LYS A 137 13.21 -20.60 -10.70
CA LYS A 137 13.52 -20.52 -9.27
C LYS A 137 12.38 -19.91 -8.47
N THR A 138 11.77 -18.82 -8.93
CA THR A 138 10.57 -18.25 -8.32
C THR A 138 9.44 -19.29 -8.23
N TRP A 139 9.22 -20.05 -9.31
CA TRP A 139 8.23 -21.13 -9.33
C TRP A 139 8.57 -22.23 -8.32
N SER A 140 9.83 -22.66 -8.27
CA SER A 140 10.30 -23.65 -7.28
C SER A 140 10.06 -23.17 -5.84
N ILE A 141 10.41 -21.92 -5.52
CA ILE A 141 10.17 -21.31 -4.20
C ILE A 141 8.67 -21.25 -3.89
N PHE A 142 7.85 -20.83 -4.86
CA PHE A 142 6.41 -20.76 -4.71
C PHE A 142 5.79 -22.12 -4.37
N THR A 143 6.30 -23.21 -4.95
CA THR A 143 5.83 -24.58 -4.68
C THR A 143 6.39 -25.22 -3.40
N SER A 144 7.29 -24.55 -2.69
CA SER A 144 7.84 -25.04 -1.42
C SER A 144 6.75 -25.23 -0.34
N ARG A 145 6.99 -26.11 0.65
CA ARG A 145 6.01 -26.35 1.73
C ARG A 145 5.71 -25.07 2.51
N ASP A 146 6.73 -24.31 2.88
CA ASP A 146 6.57 -23.13 3.72
C ASP A 146 5.78 -22.04 3.00
N ILE A 147 6.11 -21.75 1.73
CA ILE A 147 5.37 -20.76 0.94
C ILE A 147 3.94 -21.19 0.69
N ARG A 148 3.65 -22.47 0.46
CA ARG A 148 2.26 -22.94 0.30
C ARG A 148 1.38 -22.66 1.52
N VAL A 149 1.92 -22.83 2.72
CA VAL A 149 1.20 -22.50 3.96
C VAL A 149 1.04 -20.98 4.08
N LEU A 150 2.09 -20.21 3.79
CA LEU A 150 2.04 -18.75 3.80
C LEU A 150 1.10 -18.17 2.74
N SER A 151 0.91 -18.84 1.59
CA SER A 151 0.02 -18.40 0.52
C SER A 151 -1.42 -18.24 1.01
N ILE A 152 -1.88 -19.06 1.96
CA ILE A 152 -3.21 -18.92 2.58
C ILE A 152 -3.29 -17.58 3.32
N THR A 153 -2.26 -17.24 4.10
CA THR A 153 -2.17 -15.95 4.79
C THR A 153 -2.05 -14.77 3.82
N PHE A 154 -1.29 -14.92 2.73
CA PHE A 154 -1.19 -13.89 1.69
C PHE A 154 -2.52 -13.65 0.97
N CYS A 155 -3.26 -14.72 0.64
CA CYS A 155 -4.59 -14.59 0.06
C CYS A 155 -5.55 -13.90 1.03
N TYR A 156 -5.56 -14.28 2.31
CA TYR A 156 -6.40 -13.64 3.32
C TYR A 156 -6.08 -12.15 3.48
N THR A 157 -4.79 -11.80 3.63
CA THR A 157 -4.36 -10.41 3.78
C THR A 157 -4.69 -9.58 2.54
N GLY A 158 -4.51 -10.14 1.33
CA GLY A 158 -4.91 -9.49 0.09
C GLY A 158 -6.42 -9.25 -0.01
N LEU A 159 -7.25 -10.23 0.39
CA LEU A 159 -8.71 -10.06 0.45
C LEU A 159 -9.12 -9.01 1.48
N ALA A 160 -8.49 -9.01 2.67
CA ALA A 160 -8.75 -8.02 3.70
C ALA A 160 -8.38 -6.61 3.24
N GLN A 161 -7.24 -6.42 2.57
CA GLN A 161 -6.85 -5.14 1.98
C GLN A 161 -7.80 -4.71 0.85
N ALA A 162 -8.21 -5.64 -0.02
CA ALA A 162 -9.17 -5.35 -1.07
C ALA A 162 -10.53 -4.90 -0.51
N PHE A 163 -10.97 -5.51 0.59
CA PHE A 163 -12.15 -5.06 1.31
C PHE A 163 -11.97 -3.66 1.91
N ALA A 164 -10.88 -3.44 2.67
CA ALA A 164 -10.62 -2.19 3.38
C ALA A 164 -10.54 -0.98 2.43
N PHE A 165 -9.76 -1.10 1.35
CA PHE A 165 -9.51 0.02 0.44
C PHE A 165 -10.47 0.07 -0.76
N GLY A 166 -11.05 -1.07 -1.16
CA GLY A 166 -11.84 -1.17 -2.39
C GLY A 166 -13.35 -1.27 -2.17
N VAL A 167 -13.82 -1.82 -1.05
CA VAL A 167 -15.24 -2.15 -0.84
C VAL A 167 -15.85 -1.34 0.29
N TYR A 168 -15.17 -1.22 1.42
CA TYR A 168 -15.71 -0.62 2.64
C TYR A 168 -16.10 0.85 2.46
N SER A 169 -15.17 1.68 2.00
CA SER A 169 -15.40 3.12 1.75
C SER A 169 -16.54 3.39 0.74
N PRO A 170 -16.59 2.74 -0.45
CA PRO A 170 -17.75 2.85 -1.33
C PRO A 170 -19.06 2.39 -0.70
N SER A 171 -19.05 1.30 0.08
CA SER A 171 -20.25 0.79 0.74
C SER A 171 -20.88 1.83 1.68
N ILE A 172 -20.05 2.57 2.42
CA ILE A 172 -20.51 3.73 3.21
C ILE A 172 -21.08 4.82 2.29
N GLY A 173 -20.33 5.19 1.25
CA GLY A 173 -20.67 6.31 0.37
C GLY A 173 -21.88 6.13 -0.54
N PHE A 174 -22.36 4.90 -0.71
CA PHE A 174 -23.56 4.54 -1.49
C PHE A 174 -24.73 4.07 -0.62
N THR A 175 -24.55 3.96 0.70
CA THR A 175 -25.64 3.60 1.62
C THR A 175 -26.62 4.77 1.79
N LEU A 176 -27.83 4.61 1.26
CA LEU A 176 -28.88 5.65 1.26
C LEU A 176 -29.30 6.09 2.67
N LYS A 177 -29.20 5.20 3.67
CA LYS A 177 -29.56 5.48 5.07
C LYS A 177 -28.70 6.57 5.72
N PHE A 178 -27.48 6.81 5.24
CA PHE A 178 -26.60 7.85 5.78
C PHE A 178 -26.93 9.27 5.27
N GLY A 179 -27.86 9.39 4.32
CA GLY A 179 -28.36 10.67 3.85
C GLY A 179 -27.27 11.58 3.27
N ASN A 180 -27.37 12.88 3.51
CA ASN A 180 -26.48 13.88 2.92
C ASN A 180 -25.02 13.81 3.43
N ASN A 181 -24.78 13.14 4.56
CA ASN A 181 -23.44 13.06 5.17
C ASN A 181 -22.64 11.83 4.71
N ALA A 182 -23.22 10.97 3.87
CA ALA A 182 -22.59 9.72 3.42
C ALA A 182 -21.18 9.93 2.86
N LYS A 183 -20.94 11.02 2.11
CA LYS A 183 -19.64 11.33 1.51
C LYS A 183 -18.59 11.75 2.55
N GLN A 184 -18.98 12.52 3.56
CA GLN A 184 -18.09 12.85 4.68
C GLN A 184 -17.75 11.60 5.51
N LEU A 185 -18.70 10.67 5.66
CA LEU A 185 -18.45 9.41 6.34
C LEU A 185 -17.42 8.53 5.61
N VAL A 186 -17.37 8.58 4.27
CA VAL A 186 -16.31 7.91 3.49
C VAL A 186 -14.93 8.50 3.80
N ALA A 187 -14.82 9.82 3.82
CA ALA A 187 -13.56 10.46 4.17
C ALA A 187 -13.19 10.15 5.63
N LEU A 188 -14.17 10.16 6.54
CA LEU A 188 -13.97 9.83 7.94
C LEU A 188 -13.50 8.39 8.16
N SER A 189 -14.06 7.40 7.43
CA SER A 189 -13.58 6.02 7.50
C SER A 189 -12.12 5.90 7.04
N GLY A 190 -11.73 6.62 5.99
CA GLY A 190 -10.35 6.70 5.53
C GLY A 190 -9.40 7.34 6.56
N ILE A 191 -9.85 8.38 7.28
CA ILE A 191 -9.10 8.97 8.39
C ILE A 191 -8.85 7.95 9.50
N PHE A 192 -9.88 7.19 9.90
CA PHE A 192 -9.73 6.17 10.95
C PHE A 192 -8.83 5.01 10.53
N LEU A 193 -8.94 4.54 9.28
CA LEU A 193 -8.05 3.53 8.71
C LEU A 193 -6.59 4.03 8.73
N GLY A 194 -6.32 5.20 8.14
CA GLY A 194 -4.98 5.77 8.10
C GLY A 194 -4.39 6.05 9.48
N ALA A 195 -5.20 6.52 10.44
CA ALA A 195 -4.78 6.71 11.82
C ALA A 195 -4.40 5.39 12.51
N GLY A 196 -5.24 4.36 12.36
CA GLY A 196 -5.00 3.03 12.91
C GLY A 196 -3.71 2.41 12.38
N GLU A 197 -3.51 2.47 11.06
CA GLU A 197 -2.28 1.97 10.44
C GLU A 197 -1.05 2.77 10.85
N MET A 198 -1.14 4.09 10.96
CA MET A 198 -0.04 4.93 11.42
C MET A 198 0.34 4.61 12.87
N ILE A 199 -0.64 4.38 13.75
CA ILE A 199 -0.39 3.91 15.13
C ILE A 199 0.30 2.54 15.11
N CYS A 200 -0.18 1.59 14.31
CA CYS A 200 0.42 0.26 14.17
C CYS A 200 1.86 0.31 13.65
N GLY A 201 2.13 1.12 12.62
CA GLY A 201 3.48 1.36 12.09
C GLY A 201 4.39 1.97 13.16
N GLY A 202 3.89 2.94 13.92
CA GLY A 202 4.61 3.55 15.04
C GLY A 202 4.95 2.54 16.14
N LEU A 203 3.98 1.72 16.54
CA LEU A 203 4.18 0.63 17.50
C LEU A 203 5.19 -0.40 16.99
N GLN A 204 5.17 -0.73 15.70
CA GLN A 204 6.14 -1.63 15.09
C GLN A 204 7.57 -1.08 15.17
N ILE A 205 7.76 0.23 15.01
CA ILE A 205 9.07 0.89 15.18
C ILE A 205 9.52 0.76 16.64
N LEU A 206 8.67 1.17 17.59
CA LEU A 206 8.99 1.23 19.02
C LEU A 206 9.26 -0.15 19.63
N LEU A 207 8.50 -1.15 19.21
CA LEU A 207 8.53 -2.49 19.79
C LEU A 207 9.43 -3.45 18.98
N SER A 208 10.01 -3.01 17.86
CA SER A 208 10.86 -3.83 16.99
C SER A 208 12.00 -4.55 17.73
N SER A 209 12.62 -3.89 18.71
CA SER A 209 13.69 -4.47 19.54
C SER A 209 13.17 -5.49 20.56
N ARG A 210 12.05 -5.18 21.23
CA ARG A 210 11.42 -6.05 22.24
C ARG A 210 10.85 -7.33 21.64
N PHE A 211 10.18 -7.22 20.49
CA PHE A 211 9.60 -8.37 19.80
C PHE A 211 10.63 -9.35 19.27
N ARG A 212 11.85 -8.87 19.00
CA ARG A 212 12.97 -9.73 18.60
C ARG A 212 13.52 -10.55 19.77
N GLN A 213 13.52 -10.01 20.98
CA GLN A 213 14.06 -10.67 22.17
C GLN A 213 13.18 -11.84 22.63
N HIS A 214 11.88 -11.80 22.33
CA HIS A 214 10.95 -12.88 22.67
C HIS A 214 10.76 -13.85 21.50
N LYS A 215 11.06 -15.13 21.73
CA LYS A 215 10.95 -16.23 20.75
C LYS A 215 9.57 -16.30 20.05
N TYR A 216 8.49 -15.97 20.78
CA TYR A 216 7.11 -15.99 20.26
C TYR A 216 6.51 -14.59 20.03
N GLY A 217 7.28 -13.51 20.18
CA GLY A 217 6.76 -12.14 20.10
C GLY A 217 6.04 -11.86 18.77
N ARG A 218 6.61 -12.30 17.64
CA ARG A 218 6.00 -12.13 16.32
C ARG A 218 4.68 -12.87 16.14
N LEU A 219 4.58 -14.09 16.68
CA LEU A 219 3.37 -14.90 16.58
C LEU A 219 2.21 -14.24 17.34
N TRP A 220 2.47 -13.76 18.55
CA TRP A 220 1.44 -13.10 19.36
C TRP A 220 0.88 -11.82 18.71
N ILE A 221 1.72 -11.05 18.02
CA ILE A 221 1.28 -9.87 17.28
C ILE A 221 0.36 -10.26 16.13
N ILE A 222 0.74 -11.30 15.38
CA ILE A 222 -0.07 -11.80 14.26
C ILE A 222 -1.44 -12.29 14.77
N LEU A 223 -1.46 -13.05 15.88
CA LEU A 223 -2.70 -13.53 16.48
C LEU A 223 -3.56 -12.39 17.03
N LEU A 224 -2.96 -11.40 17.69
CA LEU A 224 -3.68 -10.23 18.18
C LEU A 224 -4.29 -9.43 17.02
N GLY A 225 -3.51 -9.18 15.95
CA GLY A 225 -4.00 -8.49 14.76
C GLY A 225 -5.15 -9.24 14.10
N PHE A 226 -5.03 -10.57 13.97
CA PHE A 226 -6.09 -11.42 13.43
C PHE A 226 -7.36 -11.39 14.30
N PHE A 227 -7.21 -11.45 15.63
CA PHE A 227 -8.34 -11.35 16.56
C PHE A 227 -9.05 -9.99 16.45
N LEU A 228 -8.28 -8.89 16.48
CA LEU A 228 -8.83 -7.54 16.32
C LEU A 228 -9.57 -7.39 14.99
N GLN A 229 -9.04 -7.98 13.92
CA GLN A 229 -9.68 -7.98 12.61
C GLN A 229 -11.01 -8.73 12.61
N ILE A 230 -11.10 -9.91 13.26
CA ILE A 230 -12.36 -10.65 13.40
C ILE A 230 -13.39 -9.84 14.18
N VAL A 231 -12.98 -9.26 15.32
CA VAL A 231 -13.87 -8.42 16.13
C VAL A 231 -14.39 -7.24 15.30
N ALA A 232 -13.51 -6.58 14.55
CA ALA A 232 -13.90 -5.48 13.67
C ALA A 232 -14.93 -5.93 12.61
N PHE A 233 -14.73 -7.09 11.97
CA PHE A 233 -15.70 -7.62 11.01
C PHE A 233 -17.04 -8.04 11.61
N ILE A 234 -17.09 -8.41 12.89
CA ILE A 234 -18.35 -8.71 13.58
C ILE A 234 -19.09 -7.42 13.96
N CYS A 235 -18.36 -6.33 14.24
CA CYS A 235 -18.93 -5.05 14.64
C CYS A 235 -19.43 -4.19 13.47
N VAL A 236 -18.99 -4.44 12.24
CA VAL A 236 -19.36 -3.72 11.00
C VAL A 236 -20.52 -4.42 10.32
#